data_AF-A0A353GEJ9-F1
#
_entry.id   AF-A0A353GEJ9-F1
#
_cell.length_a   1.000
_cell.length_b   1.000
_cell.length_c   1.000
_cell.angle_alpha   90.00
_cell.angle_beta   90.00
_cell.angle_gamma   90.00
#
_symmetry.space_group_name_H-M   'P 1'
#
loop_
_entity.id
_entity.type
_entity.pdbx_description
1 polymer ?
#
loop_
_entity_poly.entity_id
_entity_poly.type
_entity_poly.pdbx_seq_one_letter_code
_entity_poly.pdbx_strand_id
1 'polypeptide(L)'
;RPDYLKITSYARELGVQRVLALTATATPEVEKDIAAGFGITEDNIVHTGFYRPNLHLAVTPCESEKRARTLARRLKERPIGPTIVYVTLQRTAEAIASYLRQAGFDANAYHAGMDTEDRTR
;
A
#
# COMPACT_ATOMS: atom_id res chain seq x y z
N ARG A 1 14.70 5.63 5.01
CA ARG A 1 15.37 6.77 4.35
C ARG A 1 15.81 7.76 5.43
N PRO A 2 17.06 7.68 5.91
CA PRO A 2 17.53 8.48 7.06
C PRO A 2 17.50 10.00 6.82
N ASP A 3 17.64 10.44 5.57
CA ASP A 3 17.68 11.87 5.22
C ASP A 3 16.40 12.62 5.57
N TYR A 4 15.26 11.95 5.72
CA TYR A 4 14.01 12.58 6.15
C TYR A 4 14.11 13.20 7.55
N LEU A 5 14.98 12.67 8.41
CA LEU A 5 15.19 13.19 9.77
C LEU A 5 15.83 14.59 9.76
N LYS A 6 16.50 14.97 8.66
CA LYS A 6 17.16 16.27 8.50
C LYS A 6 16.23 17.38 8.00
N ILE A 7 15.03 17.03 7.51
CA ILE A 7 14.11 18.03 6.94
C ILE A 7 13.70 19.05 8.00
N THR A 8 13.54 18.62 9.25
CA THR A 8 13.20 19.49 10.38
C THR A 8 14.32 20.48 10.70
N SER A 9 15.59 20.06 10.64
CA SER A 9 16.73 20.96 10.83
C SER A 9 16.86 21.94 9.68
N TYR A 10 16.74 21.48 8.43
CA TYR A 10 16.79 22.35 7.26
C TYR A 10 15.66 23.37 7.21
N ALA A 11 14.44 22.98 7.62
CA ALA A 11 13.33 23.92 7.71
C ALA A 11 13.62 25.06 8.70
N ARG A 12 14.29 24.76 9.83
CA ARG A 12 14.73 25.77 10.80
C ARG A 12 15.86 26.65 10.26
N GLU A 13 16.90 26.04 9.70
CA GLU A 13 18.07 26.76 9.15
C GLU A 13 17.67 27.72 8.01
N LEU A 14 16.73 27.30 7.16
CA LEU A 14 16.23 28.10 6.04
C LEU A 14 15.12 29.08 6.45
N GLY A 15 14.73 29.13 7.72
CA GLY A 15 13.69 30.02 8.21
C GLY A 15 12.32 29.79 7.55
N VAL A 16 11.98 28.53 7.24
CA VAL A 16 10.71 28.17 6.61
C VAL A 16 9.55 28.54 7.53
N GLN A 17 8.73 29.49 7.10
CA GLN A 17 7.66 30.06 7.94
C GLN A 17 6.42 29.18 8.08
N ARG A 18 6.16 28.30 7.10
CA ARG A 18 4.96 27.45 7.07
C ARG A 18 5.31 26.06 6.56
N VAL A 19 4.91 25.05 7.34
CA VAL A 19 5.09 23.64 6.99
C VAL A 19 3.73 22.96 7.06
N LEU A 20 3.42 22.19 6.02
CA LEU A 20 2.28 21.28 5.99
C LEU A 20 2.82 19.86 5.86
N ALA A 21 2.66 19.05 6.90
CA ALA A 21 3.03 17.64 6.89
C ALA A 21 1.81 16.79 6.52
N LEU A 22 1.91 16.02 5.44
CA LEU A 22 0.82 15.19 4.92
C LEU A 22 1.22 13.72 4.97
N THR A 23 0.37 12.90 5.57
CA THR A 23 0.57 11.46 5.67
C THR A 23 -0.78 10.75 5.72
N ALA A 24 -0.85 9.56 5.13
CA ALA A 24 -2.03 8.71 5.17
C ALA A 24 -1.88 7.52 6.14
N THR A 25 -0.67 7.25 6.61
CA THR A 25 -0.31 6.00 7.31
C THR A 25 0.56 6.21 8.54
N ALA A 26 0.65 7.44 9.07
CA ALA A 26 1.39 7.68 10.31
C ALA A 26 0.67 7.00 11.48
N THR A 27 1.41 6.23 12.27
CA THR A 27 0.94 5.79 13.58
C THR A 27 0.90 7.00 14.53
N PRO A 28 0.18 6.92 15.66
CA PRO A 28 0.19 8.00 16.65
C PRO A 28 1.59 8.40 17.14
N GLU A 29 2.54 7.46 17.20
CA GLU A 29 3.93 7.74 17.54
C GLU A 29 4.65 8.53 16.45
N VAL A 30 4.52 8.10 15.19
CA VAL A 30 5.13 8.80 14.04
C VAL A 30 4.54 10.20 13.86
N GLU A 31 3.24 10.36 14.10
CA GLU A 31 2.59 11.68 14.10
C GLU A 31 3.19 12.61 15.16
N LYS A 32 3.36 12.13 16.39
CA LYS A 32 3.97 12.91 17.48
C LYS A 32 5.40 13.30 17.14
N ASP A 33 6.17 12.40 16.55
CA ASP A 33 7.56 12.67 16.14
C ASP A 33 7.61 13.75 15.05
N ILE A 34 6.73 13.68 14.04
CA ILE A 34 6.62 14.69 13.00
C ILE A 34 6.20 16.04 13.61
N ALA A 35 5.18 16.05 14.47
CA ALA A 35 4.68 17.24 15.11
C ALA A 35 5.75 17.92 15.97
N ALA A 36 6.44 17.15 16.83
CA ALA A 36 7.54 17.64 17.64
C ALA A 36 8.69 18.19 16.80
N GLY A 37 9.02 17.51 15.68
CA GLY A 37 10.09 17.92 14.78
C GLY A 37 9.87 19.30 14.14
N PHE A 38 8.62 19.63 13.83
CA PHE A 38 8.22 20.90 13.19
C PHE A 38 7.56 21.91 14.14
N GLY A 39 7.36 21.57 15.41
CA GLY A 39 6.67 22.43 16.38
C GLY A 39 5.17 22.60 16.09
N ILE A 40 4.52 21.57 15.54
CA ILE A 40 3.08 21.55 15.28
C ILE A 40 2.36 21.24 16.59
N THR A 41 1.44 22.11 17.00
CA THR A 41 0.61 21.91 18.20
C THR A 41 -0.54 20.94 17.92
N GLU A 42 -1.08 20.31 18.97
CA GLU A 42 -2.18 19.34 18.85
C GLU A 42 -3.41 19.93 18.13
N ASP A 43 -3.74 21.21 18.37
CA ASP A 43 -4.85 21.92 17.72
C ASP A 43 -4.69 22.04 16.18
N ASN A 44 -3.47 21.83 15.66
CA ASN A 44 -3.15 21.88 14.24
C ASN A 44 -2.99 20.49 13.61
N ILE A 45 -3.34 19.42 14.34
CA ILE A 45 -3.33 18.05 13.83
C ILE A 45 -4.75 17.68 13.40
N VAL A 46 -4.91 17.31 12.12
CA VAL A 46 -6.22 16.99 11.53
C VAL A 46 -6.28 15.53 11.09
N HIS A 47 -7.29 14.82 11.60
CA HIS A 47 -7.58 13.42 11.27
C HIS A 47 -8.88 13.31 10.48
N THR A 48 -8.82 12.84 9.24
CA THR A 48 -10.01 12.68 8.39
C THR A 48 -10.70 11.31 8.55
N GLY A 49 -10.14 10.42 9.39
CA GLY A 49 -10.59 9.04 9.53
C GLY A 49 -10.18 8.14 8.35
N PHE A 50 -10.27 6.82 8.56
CA PHE A 50 -9.86 5.80 7.57
C PHE A 50 -11.01 4.91 7.09
N TYR A 51 -12.19 5.03 7.71
CA TYR A 51 -13.33 4.17 7.42
C TYR A 51 -13.85 4.42 6.00
N ARG A 52 -14.09 3.33 5.27
CA ARG A 52 -14.60 3.35 3.90
C ARG A 52 -15.84 2.47 3.84
N PRO A 53 -17.07 3.03 3.91
CA PRO A 53 -18.31 2.25 3.97
C PRO A 53 -18.56 1.41 2.72
N ASN A 54 -17.91 1.75 1.61
CA ASN A 54 -17.99 1.01 0.36
C ASN A 54 -17.05 -0.22 0.30
N LEU A 55 -16.25 -0.49 1.35
CA LEU A 55 -15.39 -1.66 1.40
C LEU A 55 -16.03 -2.80 2.20
N HIS A 56 -16.12 -3.97 1.59
CA HIS A 56 -16.52 -5.21 2.24
C HIS A 56 -15.28 -6.05 2.60
N LEU A 57 -15.02 -6.25 3.88
CA LEU A 57 -13.89 -7.06 4.37
C LEU A 57 -14.34 -8.50 4.60
N ALA A 58 -13.67 -9.46 3.97
CA ALA A 58 -13.97 -10.89 4.11
C ALA A 58 -12.69 -11.71 4.26
N VAL A 59 -12.76 -12.77 5.05
CA VAL A 59 -11.67 -13.74 5.25
C VAL A 59 -12.13 -15.11 4.76
N THR A 60 -11.30 -15.77 3.96
CA THR A 60 -11.55 -17.15 3.51
C THR A 60 -10.39 -18.03 3.99
N PRO A 61 -10.61 -18.86 5.02
CA PRO A 61 -9.62 -19.83 5.47
C PRO A 61 -9.27 -20.79 4.33
N CYS A 62 -7.98 -21.05 4.13
CA CYS A 62 -7.52 -22.07 3.20
C CYS A 62 -6.12 -22.55 3.60
N GLU A 63 -5.84 -23.82 3.31
CA GLU A 63 -4.49 -24.37 3.40
C GLU A 63 -3.58 -23.68 2.38
N SER A 64 -2.30 -23.53 2.73
CA SER A 64 -1.31 -22.85 1.90
C SER A 64 -1.25 -23.40 0.47
N GLU A 65 -1.30 -24.72 0.32
CA GLU A 65 -1.26 -25.41 -0.98
C GLU A 65 -2.50 -25.16 -1.84
N LYS A 66 -3.64 -24.85 -1.21
CA LYS A 66 -4.94 -24.64 -1.88
C LYS A 66 -5.21 -23.16 -2.19
N ARG A 67 -4.31 -22.23 -1.85
CA ARG A 67 -4.51 -20.77 -1.99
C ARG A 67 -4.80 -20.35 -3.43
N ALA A 68 -3.99 -20.77 -4.40
CA ALA A 68 -4.15 -20.37 -5.80
C ALA A 68 -5.49 -20.86 -6.39
N ARG A 69 -5.84 -22.12 -6.11
CA ARG A 69 -7.14 -22.70 -6.52
C ARG A 69 -8.31 -21.96 -5.88
N THR A 70 -8.21 -21.67 -4.58
CA THR A 70 -9.24 -20.93 -3.84
C THR A 70 -9.41 -19.53 -4.40
N LEU A 71 -8.32 -18.82 -4.68
CA LEU A 71 -8.34 -17.50 -5.31
C LEU A 71 -9.06 -17.56 -6.66
N ALA A 72 -8.64 -18.44 -7.58
CA ALA A 72 -9.26 -18.55 -8.89
C ALA A 72 -10.76 -18.86 -8.81
N ARG A 73 -11.18 -19.75 -7.91
CA ARG A 73 -12.60 -20.03 -7.66
C ARG A 73 -13.35 -18.78 -7.19
N ARG A 74 -12.82 -18.06 -6.20
CA ARG A 74 -13.44 -16.83 -5.65
C ARG A 74 -13.54 -15.72 -6.68
N LEU A 75 -12.58 -15.62 -7.59
CA LEU A 75 -12.63 -14.66 -8.70
C LEU A 75 -13.72 -15.02 -9.72
N LYS A 76 -14.02 -16.31 -9.93
CA LYS A 76 -15.10 -16.78 -10.82
C LYS A 76 -16.50 -16.64 -10.21
N GLU A 77 -16.61 -16.71 -8.88
CA GLU A 77 -17.89 -16.60 -8.15
C GLU A 77 -18.45 -15.18 -8.08
N ARG A 78 -17.66 -14.16 -8.43
CA ARG A 78 -18.06 -12.76 -8.37
C ARG A 78 -18.13 -12.13 -9.77
N PRO A 79 -18.86 -11.01 -9.94
CA PRO A 79 -18.81 -10.24 -11.18
C PRO A 79 -17.38 -9.89 -11.59
N ILE A 80 -17.10 -9.96 -12.88
CA ILE A 80 -15.79 -9.60 -13.45
C ILE A 80 -15.51 -8.12 -13.13
N GLY A 81 -14.30 -7.83 -12.67
CA GLY A 81 -13.86 -6.47 -12.40
C GLY A 81 -12.37 -6.38 -12.07
N PRO A 82 -11.80 -5.17 -12.13
CA PRO A 82 -10.39 -4.93 -11.80
C PRO A 82 -10.04 -5.49 -10.42
N THR A 83 -8.91 -6.18 -10.34
CA THR A 83 -8.51 -6.91 -9.13
C THR A 83 -7.02 -6.75 -8.89
N ILE A 84 -6.65 -6.41 -7.66
CA ILE A 84 -5.26 -6.43 -7.19
C ILE A 84 -5.07 -7.63 -6.25
N VAL A 85 -4.04 -8.42 -6.49
CA VAL A 85 -3.64 -9.55 -5.63
C VAL A 85 -2.28 -9.24 -5.03
N TYR A 86 -2.25 -8.98 -3.72
CA TYR A 86 -1.00 -8.78 -2.99
C TYR A 86 -0.37 -10.10 -2.57
N VAL A 87 0.94 -10.19 -2.75
CA VAL A 87 1.77 -11.34 -2.35
C VAL A 87 3.06 -10.84 -1.71
N THR A 88 3.74 -11.70 -0.95
CA THR A 88 4.94 -11.32 -0.19
C THR A 88 6.22 -11.30 -1.03
N LEU A 89 6.38 -12.24 -1.96
CA LEU A 89 7.62 -12.43 -2.72
C LEU A 89 7.40 -12.18 -4.21
N GLN A 90 8.41 -11.64 -4.89
CA GLN A 90 8.40 -11.37 -6.33
C GLN A 90 8.07 -12.63 -7.14
N ARG A 91 8.78 -13.73 -6.88
CA ARG A 91 8.51 -15.05 -7.49
C ARG A 91 7.06 -15.53 -7.34
N THR A 92 6.41 -15.18 -6.22
CA THR A 92 5.01 -15.55 -5.98
C THR A 92 4.09 -14.73 -6.86
N ALA A 93 4.42 -13.48 -7.18
CA ALA A 93 3.63 -12.65 -8.09
C ALA A 93 3.62 -13.26 -9.49
N GLU A 94 4.79 -13.66 -10.00
CA GLU A 94 4.93 -14.35 -11.29
C GLU A 94 4.17 -15.67 -11.33
N ALA A 95 4.33 -16.52 -10.30
CA ALA A 95 3.67 -17.81 -10.21
C ALA A 95 2.13 -17.68 -10.17
N ILE A 96 1.61 -16.75 -9.38
CA ILE A 96 0.16 -16.51 -9.29
C ILE A 96 -0.39 -15.92 -10.58
N ALA A 97 0.31 -14.96 -11.21
CA ALA A 97 -0.12 -14.40 -12.49
C ALA A 97 -0.18 -15.49 -13.58
N SER A 98 0.83 -16.35 -13.66
CA SER A 98 0.84 -17.50 -14.58
C SER A 98 -0.31 -18.47 -14.30
N TYR A 99 -0.54 -18.83 -13.03
CA TYR A 99 -1.66 -19.69 -12.65
C TYR A 99 -3.02 -19.10 -13.03
N LEU A 100 -3.22 -17.80 -12.82
CA LEU A 100 -4.46 -17.11 -13.15
C LEU A 100 -4.67 -17.03 -14.67
N ARG A 101 -3.61 -16.81 -15.47
CA ARG A 101 -3.69 -16.89 -16.94
C ARG A 101 -4.12 -18.27 -17.41
N GLN A 102 -3.54 -19.33 -16.85
CA GLN A 102 -3.96 -20.71 -17.15
C GLN A 102 -5.42 -20.99 -16.73
N ALA A 103 -5.90 -20.32 -15.68
CA ALA A 103 -7.28 -20.41 -15.23
C ALA A 103 -8.28 -19.56 -16.04
N GLY A 104 -7.81 -18.80 -17.04
CA GLY A 104 -8.61 -18.01 -17.98
C GLY A 104 -8.72 -16.51 -17.65
N PHE A 105 -7.88 -15.97 -16.76
CA PHE A 105 -7.88 -14.55 -16.42
C PHE A 105 -6.79 -13.78 -17.18
N ASP A 106 -7.07 -12.52 -17.51
CA ASP A 106 -6.05 -11.57 -17.91
C ASP A 106 -5.33 -11.07 -16.65
N ALA A 107 -4.13 -11.57 -16.39
CA ALA A 107 -3.38 -11.34 -15.15
C ALA A 107 -1.89 -11.09 -15.42
N ASN A 108 -1.37 -10.01 -14.85
CA ASN A 108 0.04 -9.62 -14.93
C ASN A 108 0.66 -9.61 -13.52
N ALA A 109 1.95 -9.93 -13.46
CA ALA A 109 2.74 -9.75 -12.25
C ALA A 109 3.26 -8.30 -12.20
N TYR A 110 3.46 -7.79 -10.98
CA TYR A 110 4.11 -6.51 -10.75
C TYR A 110 5.03 -6.61 -9.54
N HIS A 111 6.30 -6.27 -9.69
CA HIS A 111 7.26 -6.17 -8.58
C HIS A 111 8.44 -5.27 -8.93
N ALA A 112 9.21 -4.87 -7.91
CA ALA A 112 10.35 -3.97 -8.04
C ALA A 112 11.54 -4.55 -8.81
N GLY A 113 11.55 -5.86 -9.08
CA GLY A 113 12.58 -6.54 -9.88
C GLY A 113 12.31 -6.52 -11.39
N MET A 114 11.15 -6.03 -11.83
CA MET A 114 10.84 -5.86 -13.25
C MET A 114 11.51 -4.63 -13.82
N ASP A 115 11.80 -4.68 -15.12
CA ASP A 115 12.30 -3.51 -15.86
C ASP A 115 11.29 -2.36 -15.82
N THR A 116 11.81 -1.14 -15.89
CA THR A 116 10.96 0.06 -15.74
C THR A 116 9.89 0.13 -16.83
N GLU A 117 10.23 -0.23 -18.06
CA GLU A 117 9.30 -0.26 -19.20
C GLU A 117 8.15 -1.25 -18.95
N ASP A 118 8.45 -2.43 -18.43
CA ASP A 118 7.45 -3.45 -18.09
C ASP A 118 6.52 -3.02 -16.95
N ARG A 119 7.00 -2.16 -16.04
CA ARG A 119 6.20 -1.62 -14.92
C ARG A 119 5.27 -0.48 -15.33
N THR A 120 5.50 0.15 -16.48
CA THR A 120 4.71 1.29 -16.99
C THR A 120 3.68 0.91 -18.05
N ARG A 121 3.67 -0.35 -18.46
CA ARG A 121 2.71 -0.91 -19.41
C ARG A 121 1.39 -1.25 -18.74
#